data_AF-A0A1B7W5N5-F1
#
_entry.id   AF-A0A1B7W5N5-F1
#
_cell.length_a   1.000
_cell.length_b   1.000
_cell.length_c   1.000
_cell.angle_alpha   90.00
_cell.angle_beta   90.00
_cell.angle_gamma   90.00
#
_symmetry.space_group_name_H-M   'P 1'
#
loop_
_entity.id
_entity.type
_entity.pdbx_description
1 polymer ?
#
loop_
_entity_poly.entity_id
_entity_poly.type
_entity_poly.pdbx_seq_one_letter_code
_entity_poly.pdbx_strand_id
1 'polypeptide(L)'
;MLIFCLSAVLFYTYGVYTAIAFLRDSPPINPKFHSPVTILKPLCGVDKGTYTNLASFCQQNYPQYQIIFSVRSSTDPSIEV
;
A
#
# COMPACT_ATOMS: atom_id res chain seq x y z
N MET A 1 4.28 43.97 6.97
CA MET A 1 5.29 42.90 6.84
C MET A 1 5.31 41.99 8.07
N LEU A 2 5.47 42.52 9.28
CA LEU A 2 5.50 41.75 10.54
C LEU A 2 4.24 40.89 10.78
N ILE A 3 3.06 41.42 10.43
CA ILE A 3 1.78 40.70 10.53
C ILE A 3 1.74 39.44 9.63
N PHE A 4 2.25 39.53 8.40
CA PHE A 4 2.35 38.39 7.48
C PHE A 4 3.38 37.36 7.95
N CYS A 5 4.47 37.79 8.57
CA CYS A 5 5.45 36.89 9.17
C CYS A 5 4.84 36.13 10.36
N LEU A 6 4.09 36.81 11.23
CA LEU A 6 3.46 36.17 12.40
C LEU A 6 2.37 35.17 11.96
N SER A 7 1.54 35.51 10.98
CA SER A 7 0.52 34.60 10.48
C SER A 7 1.13 33.36 9.83
N ALA A 8 2.22 33.51 9.07
CA ALA A 8 2.95 32.37 8.49
C ALA A 8 3.53 31.46 9.59
N VAL A 9 4.18 32.03 10.61
CA VAL A 9 4.74 31.24 11.72
C VAL A 9 3.65 30.47 12.46
N LEU A 10 2.50 31.10 12.75
CA LEU A 10 1.37 30.44 13.40
C LEU A 10 0.81 29.30 12.54
N PHE A 11 0.68 29.51 11.23
CA PHE A 11 0.19 28.49 10.31
C PHE A 11 1.13 27.27 10.26
N TYR A 12 2.44 27.48 10.11
CA TYR A 12 3.40 26.38 10.05
C TYR A 12 3.51 25.63 11.37
N THR A 13 3.56 26.34 12.50
CA THR A 13 3.61 25.70 13.83
C THR A 13 2.33 24.91 14.12
N TYR A 14 1.17 25.41 13.71
CA TYR A 14 -0.09 24.67 13.81
C TYR A 14 -0.08 23.41 12.94
N GLY A 15 0.38 23.50 11.68
CA GLY A 15 0.50 22.34 10.80
C GLY A 15 1.48 21.28 11.33
N VAL A 16 2.60 21.71 11.91
CA VAL A 16 3.54 20.80 12.58
C VAL A 16 2.90 20.16 13.82
N TYR A 17 2.18 20.94 14.63
CA TYR A 17 1.47 20.43 15.80
C TYR A 17 0.44 19.36 15.43
N THR A 18 -0.41 19.62 14.43
CA THR A 18 -1.43 18.65 14.01
C THR A 18 -0.83 17.39 13.41
N ALA A 19 0.26 17.51 12.62
CA ALA A 19 0.99 16.35 12.12
C ALA A 19 1.57 15.49 13.26
N ILE A 20 2.18 16.12 14.27
CA ILE A 20 2.71 15.41 15.44
C ILE A 20 1.59 14.76 16.24
N ALA A 21 0.47 15.47 16.46
CA ALA A 21 -0.68 14.92 17.18
C ALA A 21 -1.27 13.70 16.47
N PHE A 22 -1.46 13.77 15.16
CA PHE A 22 -1.95 12.65 14.35
C PHE A 22 -1.03 11.42 14.41
N LEU A 23 0.29 11.63 14.36
CA LEU A 23 1.25 10.53 14.47
C LEU A 23 1.30 9.92 15.88
N ARG A 24 1.08 10.74 16.93
CA ARG A 24 1.01 10.28 18.31
C ARG A 24 -0.22 9.41 18.57
N ASP A 25 -1.36 9.74 17.98
CA ASP A 25 -2.61 8.99 18.10
C ASP A 25 -2.66 7.75 17.19
N SER A 26 -1.52 7.06 17.04
CA SER A 26 -1.50 5.77 16.36
C SER A 26 -2.33 4.77 17.19
N PRO A 27 -3.45 4.24 16.66
CA PRO A 27 -4.25 3.27 17.39
C PRO A 27 -3.39 2.05 17.73
N PRO A 28 -3.64 1.37 18.87
CA PRO A 28 -2.87 0.20 19.25
C PRO A 28 -2.97 -0.86 18.16
N ILE A 29 -1.84 -1.14 17.51
CA ILE A 29 -1.74 -2.22 16.53
C ILE A 29 -1.80 -3.53 17.31
N ASN A 30 -2.85 -4.33 17.10
CA ASN A 30 -2.88 -5.68 17.62
C ASN A 30 -2.04 -6.58 16.70
N PRO A 31 -0.85 -7.04 17.13
CA PRO A 31 0.05 -7.83 16.26
C PRO A 31 -0.52 -9.20 15.90
N LYS A 32 -1.61 -9.65 16.55
CA LYS A 32 -2.30 -10.90 16.23
C LYS A 32 -3.46 -10.70 15.26
N PHE A 33 -3.88 -9.45 15.03
CA PHE A 33 -5.01 -9.16 14.15
C PHE A 33 -4.58 -9.15 12.69
N HIS A 34 -5.01 -10.19 11.96
CA HIS A 34 -4.82 -10.32 10.53
C HIS A 34 -6.17 -10.66 9.89
N SER A 35 -6.86 -9.64 9.37
CA SER A 35 -8.11 -9.86 8.64
C SER A 35 -7.83 -10.61 7.34
N PRO A 36 -8.65 -11.56 6.91
CA PRO A 36 -8.51 -12.14 5.57
C PRO A 36 -8.52 -11.04 4.50
N VAL A 37 -7.56 -11.10 3.57
CA VAL A 37 -7.42 -10.11 2.49
C VAL A 37 -7.48 -10.77 1.12
N THR A 38 -7.95 -10.02 0.11
CA THR A 38 -7.88 -10.44 -1.29
C THR A 38 -6.94 -9.51 -2.06
N ILE A 39 -5.97 -10.11 -2.73
CA ILE A 39 -4.96 -9.44 -3.55
C ILE A 39 -5.36 -9.59 -5.00
N LEU A 40 -5.70 -8.49 -5.66
CA LEU A 40 -5.89 -8.45 -7.10
C LEU A 40 -4.57 -8.10 -7.79
N LYS A 41 -4.01 -9.04 -8.55
CA LYS A 41 -2.79 -8.82 -9.33
C LYS A 41 -3.11 -8.84 -10.82
N PRO A 42 -3.18 -7.67 -11.49
CA PRO A 42 -3.32 -7.62 -12.94
C PRO A 42 -2.02 -8.05 -13.64
N LEU A 43 -2.17 -8.82 -14.71
CA LEU A 43 -1.15 -9.32 -15.61
C LEU A 43 -1.40 -8.73 -17.00
N CYS A 44 -0.32 -8.38 -17.68
CA CYS A 44 -0.36 -7.81 -19.02
C CYS A 44 0.97 -8.04 -19.71
N GLY A 45 0.99 -8.87 -20.75
CA GLY A 45 2.21 -9.17 -21.49
C GLY A 45 3.22 -10.00 -20.69
N VAL A 46 4.38 -10.25 -21.30
CA VAL A 46 5.46 -11.01 -20.64
C VAL A 46 6.43 -10.05 -19.98
N ASP A 47 6.69 -10.25 -18.69
CA ASP A 47 7.71 -9.52 -17.94
C ASP A 47 8.90 -10.46 -17.62
N LYS A 48 10.08 -9.88 -17.45
CA LYS A 48 11.25 -10.69 -17.08
C LYS A 48 11.09 -11.16 -15.64
N GLY A 49 11.07 -12.48 -15.44
CA GLY A 49 10.91 -13.06 -14.10
C GLY A 49 9.48 -13.05 -13.59
N THR A 50 8.47 -12.99 -14.47
CA THR A 50 7.05 -13.09 -14.10
C THR A 50 6.79 -14.24 -13.14
N TYR A 51 7.26 -15.46 -13.40
CA TYR A 51 7.09 -16.60 -12.49
C TYR A 51 7.60 -16.30 -11.07
N THR A 52 8.83 -15.82 -10.94
CA THR A 52 9.42 -15.48 -9.63
C THR A 52 8.60 -14.40 -8.92
N ASN A 53 8.17 -13.39 -9.65
CA ASN A 53 7.33 -12.32 -9.11
C ASN A 53 5.98 -12.87 -8.63
N LEU A 54 5.30 -13.73 -9.41
CA LEU A 54 4.03 -14.34 -9.03
C LEU A 54 4.18 -15.30 -7.83
N ALA A 55 5.23 -16.12 -7.83
CA ALA A 55 5.54 -17.04 -6.74
C ALA A 55 5.76 -16.30 -5.41
N SER A 56 6.32 -15.08 -5.44
CA SER A 56 6.52 -14.29 -4.23
C SER A 56 5.20 -13.91 -3.53
N PHE A 57 4.10 -13.73 -4.26
CA PHE A 57 2.78 -13.48 -3.66
C PHE A 57 2.25 -14.73 -2.92
N CYS A 58 2.60 -15.92 -3.38
CA CYS A 58 2.22 -17.19 -2.74
C CYS A 58 3.07 -17.52 -1.49
N GLN A 59 4.17 -16.81 -1.28
CA GLN A 59 5.11 -17.03 -0.17
C GLN A 59 5.01 -15.93 0.91
N GLN A 60 3.92 -15.17 0.92
CA GLN A 60 3.73 -14.11 1.89
C GLN A 60 3.56 -14.68 3.30
N ASN A 61 4.21 -14.05 4.27
CA ASN A 61 4.01 -14.35 5.68
C ASN A 61 2.72 -13.67 6.19
N TYR A 62 1.57 -14.06 5.61
CA TYR A 62 0.23 -13.59 6.00
C TYR A 62 -0.69 -14.80 6.16
N PRO A 63 -1.44 -14.92 7.27
CA PRO A 63 -2.07 -16.19 7.64
C PRO A 63 -3.22 -16.62 6.72
N GLN A 64 -4.03 -15.68 6.23
CA GLN A 64 -5.17 -15.99 5.36
C GLN A 64 -5.34 -14.91 4.30
N TYR A 65 -5.18 -15.30 3.04
CA TYR A 65 -5.36 -14.40 1.92
C TYR A 65 -5.76 -15.15 0.66
N GLN A 66 -6.35 -14.42 -0.28
CA GLN A 66 -6.70 -14.89 -1.61
C GLN A 66 -5.91 -14.06 -2.63
N ILE A 67 -5.42 -14.71 -3.68
CA ILE A 67 -4.86 -14.01 -4.83
C ILE A 67 -5.77 -14.22 -6.04
N ILE A 68 -6.11 -13.14 -6.72
CA ILE A 68 -6.84 -13.14 -7.99
C ILE A 68 -5.91 -12.57 -9.05
N PHE A 69 -5.51 -13.40 -10.00
CA PHE A 69 -4.78 -12.96 -11.18
C PHE A 69 -5.77 -12.56 -12.26
N SER A 70 -5.75 -11.29 -12.66
CA SER A 70 -6.56 -10.80 -13.78
C SER A 70 -5.68 -10.59 -15.00
N VAL A 71 -6.18 -10.95 -16.18
CA VAL A 71 -5.48 -10.75 -17.46
C VAL A 71 -6.24 -9.73 -18.29
N ARG A 72 -5.53 -8.96 -19.12
CA ARG A 72 -6.16 -7.93 -19.96
C ARG A 72 -7.04 -8.53 -21.06
N SER A 73 -6.63 -9.67 -21.61
CA SER A 73 -7.34 -10.42 -22.65
C SER A 73 -7.25 -11.91 -22.40
N SER A 74 -8.22 -12.68 -22.91
CA SER A 74 -8.16 -14.15 -22.92
C SER A 74 -6.97 -14.73 -23.70
N THR A 75 -6.31 -13.91 -24.52
CA THR A 75 -5.13 -14.26 -25.32
C THR A 75 -3.85 -13.60 -24.80
N ASP A 76 -3.85 -13.10 -23.56
CA ASP A 76 -2.69 -12.45 -22.98
C ASP A 76 -1.56 -13.49 -22.78
N PRO A 77 -0.33 -13.23 -23.24
CA PRO A 77 0.76 -14.20 -23.10
C PRO A 77 1.16 -14.43 -21.63
N SER A 78 0.69 -13.60 -20.68
CA SER A 78 0.86 -13.84 -19.24
C SER A 78 0.19 -15.13 -18.75
N ILE A 79 -0.76 -15.69 -19.50
CA ILE A 79 -1.52 -16.89 -19.11
C ILE A 79 -0.64 -18.15 -19.12
N GLU A 80 0.39 -18.18 -19.97
CA GLU A 80 1.26 -19.34 -20.17
C GLU A 80 2.44 -19.41 -19.19
N VAL A 81 2.57 -18.43 -18.28
CA VAL A 81 3.75 -18.22 -17.44
C VAL A 81 3.69 -18.95 -16.10
#